data_AF-A0A7S4PHK3-F1
#
_entry.id   AF-A0A7S4PHK3-F1
#
_cell.length_a   1.000
_cell.length_b   1.000
_cell.length_c   1.000
_cell.angle_alpha   90.00
_cell.angle_beta   90.00
_cell.angle_gamma   90.00
#
_symmetry.space_group_name_H-M   'P 1'
#
loop_
_entity.id
_entity.type
_entity.pdbx_description
1 polymer ?
#
loop_
_entity_poly.entity_id
_entity_poly.type
_entity_poly.pdbx_seq_one_letter_code
_entity_poly.pdbx_strand_id
1 'polypeptide(L)'
;MGFSFRMTARMERSSLLCLGLLIAMSFLSLSVSGQNDDDDKNDYICVCMRGNASTWIFDTSTDTAVRKINHANYDDADVLPVPMYCDYYEDKKGTKILSVGDRANKVVWMLDVEDDFKVIGQLKVGVGIFHHWVSEEANQVWVVCDGITPPEGETPLSSGEVNVWVFDATSFKELEVIPFPEDLLEQNINSQGTLHDVTVSPSGDFAIVTTTNLPGLNDYALKYSTDNFKETGRTAVGSAPHVTYLNESLPLYVISQNSLLDSISLIDPKTMEIQSSIPGLQGAHMMVGPGLDGTTYYVTNLPSGGVNGLFGFDTIRGQVDYTAVTDTVYTVPHNVAVSGDRRKLYLTHSGPNVEVSVWDVSNVFNPRPSFLRVIIAELNPYGIENFQTSEKICCADSESQEGDGSGAERLLLNSWVLLLVWLVVVFY
;
A
#
# COMPACT_ATOMS: atom_id res chain seq x y z
N MET A 1 3.68 1.54 -88.97
CA MET A 1 3.75 2.95 -89.42
C MET A 1 2.87 3.74 -88.46
N GLY A 2 3.34 4.31 -87.36
CA GLY A 2 4.46 5.23 -87.24
C GLY A 2 3.92 6.65 -87.31
N PHE A 3 3.38 7.19 -86.22
CA PHE A 3 3.32 8.64 -86.00
C PHE A 3 3.33 8.94 -84.50
N SER A 4 4.42 9.59 -84.10
CA SER A 4 4.66 10.22 -82.81
C SER A 4 3.98 11.58 -82.80
N PHE A 5 3.28 11.90 -81.71
CA PHE A 5 2.98 13.29 -81.35
C PHE A 5 3.31 13.50 -79.87
N ARG A 6 4.46 14.14 -79.64
CA ARG A 6 4.77 14.82 -78.38
C ARG A 6 4.04 16.16 -78.39
N MET A 7 3.14 16.37 -77.43
CA MET A 7 2.68 17.69 -77.05
C MET A 7 3.10 17.93 -75.60
N THR A 8 4.08 18.81 -75.45
CA THR A 8 4.55 19.39 -74.19
C THR A 8 3.62 20.53 -73.83
N ALA A 9 2.77 20.33 -72.82
CA ALA A 9 2.05 21.41 -72.15
C ALA A 9 2.57 21.53 -70.73
N ARG A 10 3.31 22.62 -70.53
CA ARG A 10 3.87 23.12 -69.27
C ARG A 10 2.71 23.77 -68.52
N MET A 11 2.21 23.16 -67.45
CA MET A 11 1.25 23.77 -66.54
C MET A 11 1.94 24.11 -65.21
N GLU A 12 1.59 25.30 -64.74
CA GLU A 12 2.31 26.11 -63.78
C GLU A 12 2.24 25.55 -62.35
N ARG A 13 3.40 25.52 -61.69
CA ARG A 13 3.53 25.27 -60.25
C ARG A 13 3.16 26.53 -59.48
N SER A 14 1.88 26.82 -59.29
CA SER A 14 1.45 27.96 -58.47
C SER A 14 0.09 27.77 -57.80
N SER A 15 -0.23 26.59 -57.25
CA SER A 15 -1.47 26.45 -56.43
C SER A 15 -1.45 25.33 -55.37
N LEU A 16 -0.28 24.78 -55.02
CA LEU A 16 -0.18 23.63 -54.11
C LEU A 16 0.62 23.88 -52.83
N LEU A 17 0.81 25.17 -52.45
CA LEU A 17 1.50 25.54 -51.21
C LEU A 17 0.63 26.26 -50.17
N CYS A 18 -0.62 26.64 -50.48
CA CYS A 18 -1.50 27.32 -49.52
C CYS A 18 -2.62 26.44 -48.93
N LEU A 19 -2.76 25.18 -49.36
CA LEU A 19 -3.70 24.23 -48.76
C LEU A 19 -3.03 23.22 -47.80
N GLY A 20 -1.69 23.16 -47.79
CA GLY A 20 -0.91 22.32 -46.88
C GLY A 20 -0.53 22.99 -45.55
N LEU A 21 -0.73 24.31 -45.39
CA LEU A 21 -0.38 25.04 -44.18
C LEU A 21 -1.58 25.37 -43.26
N LEU A 22 -2.82 25.17 -43.74
CA LEU A 22 -4.05 25.43 -42.97
C LEU A 22 -4.65 24.19 -42.30
N ILE A 23 -4.08 23.00 -42.54
CA ILE A 23 -4.41 21.76 -41.80
C ILE A 23 -3.38 21.49 -40.69
N ALA A 24 -2.20 22.15 -40.73
CA ALA A 24 -1.15 22.02 -39.73
C ALA A 24 -1.30 22.95 -38.51
N MET A 25 -2.29 23.85 -38.49
CA MET A 25 -2.58 24.72 -37.33
C MET A 25 -3.90 24.40 -36.60
N SER A 26 -4.66 23.41 -37.07
CA SER A 26 -5.94 23.01 -36.46
C SER A 26 -5.81 21.88 -35.43
N PHE A 27 -4.58 21.49 -35.07
CA PHE A 27 -4.27 20.47 -34.06
C PHE A 27 -3.43 21.01 -32.89
N LEU A 28 -3.36 22.34 -32.73
CA LEU A 28 -2.66 23.01 -31.63
C LEU A 28 -3.60 23.83 -30.74
N SER A 29 -4.80 23.28 -30.53
CA SER A 29 -5.64 23.60 -29.38
C SER A 29 -6.17 22.29 -28.80
N LEU A 30 -5.24 21.39 -28.45
CA LEU A 30 -5.45 20.57 -27.27
C LEU A 30 -5.49 21.57 -26.12
N SER A 31 -6.69 21.98 -25.75
CA SER A 31 -7.00 22.35 -24.38
C SER A 31 -6.27 21.36 -23.49
N VAL A 32 -5.21 21.83 -22.83
CA VAL A 32 -4.69 21.23 -21.61
C VAL A 32 -5.88 21.22 -20.66
N SER A 33 -6.61 20.13 -20.70
CA SER A 33 -7.72 19.83 -19.81
C SER A 33 -7.12 19.65 -18.42
N GLY A 34 -7.50 20.53 -17.50
CA GLY A 34 -7.26 20.38 -16.07
C GLY A 34 -5.80 20.54 -15.66
N GLN A 35 -5.37 21.77 -15.40
CA GLN A 35 -4.75 21.98 -14.10
C GLN A 35 -5.86 21.64 -13.10
N ASN A 36 -5.85 20.41 -12.59
CA ASN A 36 -6.76 20.02 -11.51
C ASN A 36 -6.55 21.02 -10.37
N ASP A 37 -7.64 21.55 -9.82
CA ASP A 37 -7.66 22.35 -8.58
C ASP A 37 -7.23 21.51 -7.34
N ASP A 38 -6.45 20.43 -7.54
CA ASP A 38 -5.90 19.58 -6.47
C ASP A 38 -4.62 20.17 -5.83
N ASP A 39 -4.12 21.33 -6.30
CA ASP A 39 -2.93 22.01 -5.76
C ASP A 39 -3.10 22.49 -4.29
N ASP A 40 -4.33 22.45 -3.74
CA ASP A 40 -4.63 22.89 -2.37
C ASP A 40 -4.70 21.74 -1.35
N LYS A 41 -4.58 20.47 -1.74
CA LYS A 41 -4.61 19.35 -0.78
C LYS A 41 -3.23 19.11 -0.16
N ASN A 42 -3.22 18.96 1.15
CA ASN A 42 -2.04 18.48 1.86
C ASN A 42 -1.89 16.97 1.64
N ASP A 43 -0.65 16.52 1.51
CA ASP A 43 -0.31 15.13 1.18
C ASP A 43 0.45 14.49 2.34
N TYR A 44 0.00 13.30 2.76
CA TYR A 44 0.46 12.64 3.96
C TYR A 44 0.72 11.15 3.74
N ILE A 45 1.56 10.59 4.61
CA ILE A 45 1.82 9.16 4.70
C ILE A 45 1.48 8.69 6.11
N CYS A 46 0.57 7.73 6.20
CA CYS A 46 0.26 7.00 7.41
C CYS A 46 1.16 5.76 7.50
N VAL A 47 1.78 5.50 8.65
CA VAL A 47 2.56 4.27 8.89
C VAL A 47 2.15 3.63 10.22
N CYS A 48 1.77 2.36 10.19
CA CYS A 48 1.45 1.56 11.37
C CYS A 48 2.72 0.93 11.96
N MET A 49 3.02 1.21 13.23
CA MET A 49 4.18 0.70 13.96
C MET A 49 3.76 -0.51 14.79
N ARG A 50 3.86 -1.70 14.18
CA ARG A 50 3.37 -2.95 14.77
C ARG A 50 4.02 -3.26 16.13
N GLY A 51 5.28 -2.84 16.33
CA GLY A 51 6.05 -3.10 17.55
C GLY A 51 5.82 -2.09 18.69
N ASN A 52 5.07 -1.00 18.46
CA ASN A 52 4.96 0.13 19.38
C ASN A 52 3.53 0.58 19.69
N ALA A 53 2.51 -0.15 19.22
CA ALA A 53 1.10 0.22 19.42
C ALA A 53 0.79 1.66 18.96
N SER A 54 1.40 2.11 17.85
CA SER A 54 1.26 3.48 17.37
C SER A 54 1.08 3.55 15.86
N THR A 55 0.50 4.67 15.40
CA THR A 55 0.47 5.06 13.99
C THR A 55 1.05 6.46 13.87
N TRP A 56 1.93 6.67 12.89
CA TRP A 56 2.56 7.95 12.62
C TRP A 56 2.07 8.53 11.31
N ILE A 57 1.85 9.84 11.28
CA ILE A 57 1.49 10.60 10.07
C ILE A 57 2.66 11.51 9.73
N PHE A 58 3.15 11.42 8.50
CA PHE A 58 4.24 12.22 7.96
C PHE A 58 3.73 13.13 6.85
N ASP A 59 4.13 14.40 6.88
CA ASP A 59 3.91 15.35 5.79
C ASP A 59 4.90 15.05 4.65
N THR A 60 4.38 14.76 3.45
CA THR A 60 5.22 14.32 2.32
C THR A 60 6.05 15.45 1.71
N SER A 61 5.71 16.72 1.96
CA SER A 61 6.49 17.86 1.49
C SER A 61 7.79 18.02 2.30
N THR A 62 7.72 17.73 3.61
CA THR A 62 8.84 17.92 4.55
C THR A 62 9.53 16.63 4.97
N ASP A 63 8.88 15.47 4.80
CA ASP A 63 9.26 14.16 5.34
C ASP A 63 9.36 14.18 6.87
N THR A 64 8.53 15.00 7.54
CA THR A 64 8.51 15.14 9.00
C THR A 64 7.23 14.59 9.60
N ALA A 65 7.33 14.02 10.80
CA ALA A 65 6.16 13.53 11.54
C ALA A 65 5.33 14.73 12.03
N VAL A 66 4.05 14.76 11.65
CA VAL A 66 3.08 15.77 12.10
C VAL A 66 2.14 15.23 13.16
N ARG A 67 1.95 13.90 13.23
CA ARG A 67 1.12 13.28 14.25
C ARG A 67 1.67 11.92 14.65
N LYS A 68 1.55 11.62 15.94
CA LYS A 68 1.67 10.27 16.49
C LYS A 68 0.38 9.93 17.22
N ILE A 69 -0.26 8.85 16.80
CA ILE A 69 -1.46 8.28 17.40
C ILE A 69 -0.99 7.11 18.27
N ASN A 70 -1.20 7.20 19.58
CA ASN A 70 -0.86 6.13 20.52
C ASN A 70 -2.11 5.31 20.83
N HIS A 71 -2.19 4.12 20.26
CA HIS A 71 -3.35 3.23 20.43
C HIS A 71 -3.39 2.59 21.82
N ALA A 72 -2.26 2.57 22.55
CA ALA A 72 -2.23 2.05 23.92
C ALA A 72 -3.06 2.89 24.91
N ASN A 73 -3.47 4.09 24.52
CA ASN A 73 -4.31 4.97 25.34
C ASN A 73 -5.81 4.76 25.11
N TYR A 74 -6.22 3.83 24.24
CA TYR A 74 -7.63 3.56 24.03
C TYR A 74 -8.18 2.74 25.20
N ASP A 75 -9.27 3.24 25.79
CA ASP A 75 -9.86 2.70 27.03
C ASP A 75 -10.29 1.21 26.93
N ASP A 76 -10.41 0.68 25.71
CA ASP A 76 -10.88 -0.69 25.42
C ASP A 76 -9.78 -1.65 24.94
N ALA A 77 -8.50 -1.30 25.06
CA ALA A 77 -7.40 -2.21 24.71
C ALA A 77 -7.13 -3.22 25.84
N ASP A 78 -7.54 -4.47 25.65
CA ASP A 78 -7.29 -5.59 26.58
C ASP A 78 -5.81 -5.99 26.61
N VAL A 79 -5.12 -5.82 25.49
CA VAL A 79 -3.70 -6.11 25.29
C VAL A 79 -3.03 -4.98 24.52
N LEU A 80 -1.68 -4.95 24.54
CA LEU A 80 -0.92 -3.96 23.78
C LEU A 80 -1.32 -4.03 22.29
N PRO A 81 -1.84 -2.94 21.70
CA PRO A 81 -2.27 -2.91 20.31
C PRO A 81 -1.18 -3.33 19.32
N VAL A 82 -1.60 -4.03 18.27
CA VAL A 82 -0.73 -4.46 17.16
C VAL A 82 -1.31 -3.88 15.87
N PRO A 83 -1.04 -2.59 15.58
CA PRO A 83 -1.56 -1.95 14.39
C PRO A 83 -0.94 -2.59 13.13
N MET A 84 -1.78 -2.98 12.18
CA MET A 84 -1.37 -3.68 10.97
C MET A 84 -1.40 -2.75 9.75
N TYR A 85 -2.59 -2.38 9.29
CA TYR A 85 -2.81 -1.50 8.14
C TYR A 85 -3.62 -0.28 8.56
N CYS A 86 -3.56 0.77 7.73
CA CYS A 86 -4.43 1.93 7.84
C CYS A 86 -4.98 2.30 6.47
N ASP A 87 -6.24 2.74 6.44
CA ASP A 87 -6.87 3.31 5.23
C ASP A 87 -7.50 4.65 5.58
N TYR A 88 -7.39 5.60 4.66
CA TYR A 88 -8.06 6.88 4.75
C TYR A 88 -9.24 6.93 3.77
N TYR A 89 -10.35 7.52 4.17
CA TYR A 89 -11.50 7.74 3.29
C TYR A 89 -12.41 8.86 3.80
N GLU A 90 -13.29 9.36 2.94
CA GLU A 90 -14.40 10.24 3.34
C GLU A 90 -15.73 9.46 3.36
N ASP A 91 -16.43 9.45 4.50
CA ASP A 91 -17.70 8.73 4.60
C ASP A 91 -18.84 9.47 3.88
N LYS A 92 -20.03 8.85 3.78
CA LYS A 92 -21.19 9.46 3.11
C LYS A 92 -21.73 10.72 3.80
N LYS A 93 -21.23 11.08 4.99
CA LYS A 93 -21.57 12.31 5.71
C LYS A 93 -20.51 13.40 5.52
N GLY A 94 -19.43 13.12 4.80
CA GLY A 94 -18.29 14.03 4.62
C GLY A 94 -17.26 13.96 5.76
N THR A 95 -17.33 12.94 6.62
CA THR A 95 -16.36 12.75 7.71
C THR A 95 -15.10 12.13 7.14
N LYS A 96 -13.95 12.76 7.35
CA LYS A 96 -12.65 12.22 6.94
C LYS A 96 -12.14 11.27 8.01
N ILE A 97 -11.98 10.00 7.66
CA ILE A 97 -11.72 8.93 8.62
C ILE A 97 -10.41 8.26 8.27
N LEU A 98 -9.56 8.11 9.29
CA LEU A 98 -8.44 7.17 9.25
C LEU A 98 -8.84 5.92 10.02
N SER A 99 -8.91 4.79 9.33
CA SER A 99 -9.13 3.48 9.93
C SER A 99 -7.79 2.81 10.24
N VAL A 100 -7.66 2.14 11.38
CA VAL A 100 -6.45 1.41 11.77
C VAL A 100 -6.81 0.04 12.34
N GLY A 101 -6.34 -1.03 11.70
CA GLY A 101 -6.61 -2.40 12.13
C GLY A 101 -5.69 -2.79 13.29
N ASP A 102 -6.25 -3.15 14.43
CA ASP A 102 -5.55 -3.67 15.59
C ASP A 102 -5.72 -5.19 15.69
N ARG A 103 -4.65 -5.89 15.30
CA ARG A 103 -4.61 -7.35 15.28
C ARG A 103 -4.83 -7.96 16.64
N ALA A 104 -4.25 -7.39 17.69
CA ALA A 104 -4.24 -8.00 19.02
C ALA A 104 -5.59 -7.82 19.75
N ASN A 105 -6.21 -6.64 19.60
CA ASN A 105 -7.51 -6.35 20.22
C ASN A 105 -8.72 -6.63 19.29
N LYS A 106 -8.49 -7.19 18.09
CA LYS A 106 -9.55 -7.67 17.19
C LYS A 106 -10.53 -6.55 16.81
N VAL A 107 -9.99 -5.36 16.55
CA VAL A 107 -10.79 -4.16 16.30
C VAL A 107 -10.16 -3.29 15.20
N VAL A 108 -10.97 -2.74 14.31
CA VAL A 108 -10.56 -1.59 13.48
C VAL A 108 -10.99 -0.32 14.20
N TRP A 109 -10.03 0.54 14.52
CA TRP A 109 -10.27 1.86 15.10
C TRP A 109 -10.66 2.84 14.01
N MET A 110 -11.78 3.55 14.17
CA MET A 110 -12.23 4.59 13.24
C MET A 110 -11.94 5.96 13.85
N LEU A 111 -11.01 6.71 13.25
CA LEU A 111 -10.47 7.95 13.80
C LEU A 111 -10.91 9.13 12.94
N ASP A 112 -11.54 10.14 13.54
CA ASP A 112 -11.91 11.38 12.86
C ASP A 112 -10.67 12.26 12.65
N VAL A 113 -10.26 12.44 11.41
CA VAL A 113 -9.04 13.20 11.05
C VAL A 113 -9.20 14.68 11.38
N GLU A 114 -10.42 15.22 11.35
CA GLU A 114 -10.69 16.64 11.63
C GLU A 114 -10.82 16.92 13.14
N ASP A 115 -11.28 15.95 13.93
CA ASP A 115 -11.33 16.00 15.41
C ASP A 115 -10.07 15.38 16.05
N ASP A 116 -8.89 15.76 15.54
CA ASP A 116 -7.57 15.37 16.07
C ASP A 116 -7.37 13.85 16.24
N PHE A 117 -7.85 13.06 15.29
CA PHE A 117 -7.81 11.59 15.30
C PHE A 117 -8.53 10.95 16.49
N LYS A 118 -9.59 11.61 16.99
CA LYS A 118 -10.42 11.03 18.03
C LYS A 118 -11.13 9.78 17.52
N VAL A 119 -11.19 8.76 18.37
CA VAL A 119 -11.97 7.54 18.10
C VAL A 119 -13.46 7.89 18.02
N ILE A 120 -14.05 7.68 16.85
CA ILE A 120 -15.49 7.86 16.59
C ILE A 120 -16.24 6.53 16.40
N GLY A 121 -15.50 5.44 16.26
CA GLY A 121 -16.07 4.10 16.07
C GLY A 121 -15.04 2.99 16.24
N GLN A 122 -15.57 1.78 16.38
CA GLN A 122 -14.82 0.54 16.50
C GLN A 122 -15.53 -0.55 15.70
N LEU A 123 -14.80 -1.27 14.86
CA LEU A 123 -15.31 -2.45 14.15
C LEU A 123 -14.74 -3.70 14.83
N LYS A 124 -15.53 -4.33 15.71
CA LYS A 124 -15.09 -5.52 16.45
C LYS A 124 -15.28 -6.77 15.61
N VAL A 125 -14.27 -7.63 15.59
CA VAL A 125 -14.30 -8.92 14.89
C VAL A 125 -13.99 -10.07 15.86
N GLY A 126 -14.19 -11.31 15.42
CA GLY A 126 -14.02 -12.49 16.28
C GLY A 126 -12.57 -12.85 16.62
N VAL A 127 -11.62 -12.58 15.70
CA VAL A 127 -10.21 -13.00 15.81
C VAL A 127 -9.26 -11.92 15.29
N GLY A 128 -7.96 -12.19 15.28
CA GLY A 128 -6.98 -11.19 14.91
C GLY A 128 -7.14 -10.68 13.49
N ILE A 129 -7.17 -9.35 13.35
CA ILE A 129 -7.22 -8.64 12.07
C ILE A 129 -5.84 -8.67 11.44
N PHE A 130 -5.73 -9.09 10.19
CA PHE A 130 -4.47 -9.02 9.46
C PHE A 130 -4.44 -7.86 8.49
N HIS A 131 -5.49 -7.71 7.68
CA HIS A 131 -5.65 -6.68 6.67
C HIS A 131 -7.08 -6.14 6.71
N HIS A 132 -7.27 -4.88 6.32
CA HIS A 132 -8.60 -4.36 6.01
C HIS A 132 -8.52 -3.43 4.80
N TRP A 133 -9.66 -3.18 4.16
CA TRP A 133 -9.77 -2.27 3.02
C TRP A 133 -11.09 -1.50 3.11
N VAL A 134 -11.04 -0.19 2.89
CA VAL A 134 -12.25 0.64 2.80
C VAL A 134 -12.61 0.94 1.35
N SER A 135 -13.89 0.80 1.01
CA SER A 135 -14.45 1.22 -0.28
C SER A 135 -15.49 2.31 -0.06
N GLU A 136 -15.19 3.52 -0.50
CA GLU A 136 -16.15 4.64 -0.49
C GLU A 136 -17.35 4.37 -1.41
N GLU A 137 -17.08 3.83 -2.61
CA GLU A 137 -18.10 3.49 -3.60
C GLU A 137 -19.11 2.45 -3.07
N ALA A 138 -18.62 1.37 -2.47
CA ALA A 138 -19.49 0.38 -1.83
C ALA A 138 -20.03 0.84 -0.46
N ASN A 139 -19.42 1.86 0.15
CA ASN A 139 -19.60 2.27 1.55
C ASN A 139 -19.40 1.10 2.53
N GLN A 140 -18.30 0.37 2.34
CA GLN A 140 -18.00 -0.85 3.08
C GLN A 140 -16.57 -0.84 3.61
N VAL A 141 -16.38 -1.42 4.80
CA VAL A 141 -15.06 -1.79 5.34
C VAL A 141 -14.97 -3.31 5.36
N TRP A 142 -14.02 -3.86 4.61
CA TRP A 142 -13.75 -5.29 4.51
C TRP A 142 -12.58 -5.64 5.41
N VAL A 143 -12.76 -6.55 6.35
CA VAL A 143 -11.76 -6.88 7.37
C VAL A 143 -11.42 -8.36 7.25
N VAL A 144 -10.18 -8.65 6.86
CA VAL A 144 -9.64 -10.00 6.79
C VAL A 144 -8.98 -10.34 8.12
N CYS A 145 -9.42 -11.45 8.69
CA CYS A 145 -8.88 -11.96 9.93
C CYS A 145 -8.01 -13.18 9.67
N ASP A 146 -6.81 -13.23 10.23
CA ASP A 146 -5.87 -14.35 10.03
C ASP A 146 -5.89 -15.40 11.14
N GLY A 147 -6.82 -15.25 12.08
CA GLY A 147 -7.06 -16.24 13.13
C GLY A 147 -5.86 -16.51 14.01
N ILE A 148 -5.07 -15.47 14.38
CA ILE A 148 -3.87 -15.51 15.24
C ILE A 148 -3.76 -16.83 16.00
N THR A 149 -2.68 -17.56 15.70
CA THR A 149 -2.22 -18.70 16.50
C THR A 149 -2.30 -18.30 17.96
N PRO A 150 -3.14 -18.98 18.77
CA PRO A 150 -3.25 -18.60 20.15
C PRO A 150 -1.88 -18.70 20.85
N PRO A 151 -1.70 -18.06 22.02
CA PRO A 151 -0.48 -18.16 22.81
C PRO A 151 0.01 -19.62 22.90
N GLU A 152 1.33 -19.82 22.97
CA GLU A 152 1.93 -21.17 23.07
C GLU A 152 1.16 -22.04 24.08
N GLY A 153 0.56 -23.12 23.58
CA GLY A 153 -0.16 -24.10 24.40
C GLY A 153 -1.68 -24.13 24.22
N GLU A 154 -2.30 -23.20 23.49
CA GLU A 154 -3.71 -23.36 23.11
C GLU A 154 -3.86 -24.03 21.73
N THR A 155 -4.98 -24.72 21.56
CA THR A 155 -5.33 -25.38 20.30
C THR A 155 -5.41 -24.32 19.20
N PRO A 156 -4.78 -24.50 18.03
CA PRO A 156 -4.99 -23.63 16.88
C PRO A 156 -6.49 -23.35 16.72
N LEU A 157 -6.86 -22.08 16.50
CA LEU A 157 -8.27 -21.71 16.37
C LEU A 157 -8.92 -22.67 15.39
N SER A 158 -10.08 -23.21 15.78
CA SER A 158 -10.86 -24.00 14.85
C SER A 158 -11.12 -23.11 13.65
N SER A 159 -10.83 -23.63 12.47
CA SER A 159 -10.78 -22.88 11.22
C SER A 159 -12.08 -22.14 10.85
N GLY A 160 -13.19 -22.39 11.57
CA GLY A 160 -14.44 -21.63 11.49
C GLY A 160 -14.41 -20.21 12.11
N GLU A 161 -13.29 -19.76 12.68
CA GLU A 161 -13.15 -18.38 13.16
C GLU A 161 -12.41 -17.45 12.18
N VAL A 162 -11.78 -18.00 11.14
CA VAL A 162 -11.12 -17.23 10.07
C VAL A 162 -12.19 -16.76 9.08
N ASN A 163 -12.63 -15.52 9.24
CA ASN A 163 -13.73 -14.97 8.45
C ASN A 163 -13.34 -13.62 7.85
N VAL A 164 -14.05 -13.22 6.80
CA VAL A 164 -14.07 -11.84 6.34
C VAL A 164 -15.27 -11.16 7.00
N TRP A 165 -15.04 -10.04 7.67
CA TRP A 165 -16.11 -9.23 8.23
C TRP A 165 -16.34 -8.02 7.35
N VAL A 166 -17.60 -7.70 7.09
CA VAL A 166 -17.98 -6.52 6.29
C VAL A 166 -18.82 -5.59 7.14
N PHE A 167 -18.44 -4.32 7.18
CA PHE A 167 -19.13 -3.27 7.92
C PHE A 167 -19.56 -2.15 7.00
N ASP A 168 -20.63 -1.44 7.35
CA ASP A 168 -21.00 -0.19 6.71
C ASP A 168 -20.03 0.92 7.12
N ALA A 169 -19.38 1.56 6.14
CA ALA A 169 -18.30 2.52 6.40
C ALA A 169 -18.75 3.85 7.03
N THR A 170 -20.06 4.12 7.08
CA THR A 170 -20.62 5.38 7.62
C THR A 170 -21.26 5.19 9.01
N SER A 171 -21.86 4.02 9.25
CA SER A 171 -22.58 3.70 10.49
C SER A 171 -21.84 2.71 11.38
N PHE A 172 -20.75 2.10 10.87
CA PHE A 172 -19.92 1.11 11.55
C PHE A 172 -20.68 -0.15 11.98
N LYS A 173 -21.84 -0.40 11.36
CA LYS A 173 -22.65 -1.59 11.63
C LYS A 173 -22.15 -2.76 10.79
N GLU A 174 -22.08 -3.93 11.40
CA GLU A 174 -21.85 -5.18 10.69
C GLU A 174 -22.93 -5.40 9.63
N LEU A 175 -22.49 -5.75 8.44
CA LEU A 175 -23.32 -6.10 7.29
C LEU A 175 -23.32 -7.61 7.05
N GLU A 176 -22.16 -8.26 7.16
CA GLU A 176 -22.00 -9.70 6.91
C GLU A 176 -20.72 -10.27 7.56
N VAL A 177 -20.76 -11.57 7.86
CA VAL A 177 -19.59 -12.37 8.21
C VAL A 177 -19.46 -13.51 7.20
N ILE A 178 -18.49 -13.40 6.31
CA ILE A 178 -18.24 -14.37 5.25
C ILE A 178 -17.30 -15.46 5.78
N PRO A 179 -17.76 -16.71 5.86
CA PRO A 179 -16.92 -17.80 6.35
C PRO A 179 -15.79 -18.14 5.38
N PHE A 180 -14.69 -18.67 5.92
CA PHE A 180 -13.67 -19.33 5.09
C PHE A 180 -14.34 -20.39 4.19
N PRO A 181 -14.01 -20.47 2.88
CA PRO A 181 -14.64 -21.44 2.00
C PRO A 181 -14.47 -22.88 2.51
N GLU A 182 -15.59 -23.59 2.69
CA GLU A 182 -15.62 -24.94 3.28
C GLU A 182 -14.70 -25.92 2.53
N ASP A 183 -14.65 -25.83 1.20
CA ASP A 183 -13.83 -26.70 0.36
C ASP A 183 -12.32 -26.46 0.51
N LEU A 184 -11.92 -25.25 0.90
CA LEU A 184 -10.53 -24.93 1.25
C LEU A 184 -10.25 -25.29 2.72
N LEU A 185 -11.27 -25.21 3.58
CA LEU A 185 -11.19 -25.60 4.98
C LEU A 185 -10.85 -27.09 5.15
N GLU A 186 -11.43 -27.94 4.32
CA GLU A 186 -11.16 -29.39 4.31
C GLU A 186 -9.71 -29.69 3.95
N GLN A 187 -9.11 -28.90 3.07
CA GLN A 187 -7.68 -28.98 2.75
C GLN A 187 -6.86 -28.53 3.97
N ASN A 188 -7.40 -27.59 4.74
CA ASN A 188 -6.72 -26.90 5.82
C ASN A 188 -6.57 -27.70 7.13
N ILE A 189 -7.06 -28.95 7.21
CA ILE A 189 -7.11 -29.72 8.48
C ILE A 189 -5.73 -29.88 9.15
N ASN A 190 -4.64 -29.79 8.40
CA ASN A 190 -3.27 -29.89 8.93
C ASN A 190 -2.35 -28.72 8.54
N SER A 191 -2.87 -27.75 7.79
CA SER A 191 -2.11 -26.55 7.41
C SER A 191 -2.61 -25.37 8.22
N GLN A 192 -1.75 -24.38 8.44
CA GLN A 192 -2.15 -23.12 9.08
C GLN A 192 -2.67 -22.14 8.03
N GLY A 193 -3.44 -22.66 7.08
CA GLY A 193 -3.99 -21.89 5.97
C GLY A 193 -4.98 -20.86 6.50
N THR A 194 -4.94 -19.67 5.92
CA THR A 194 -5.73 -18.54 6.41
C THR A 194 -6.03 -17.56 5.29
N LEU A 195 -6.88 -16.58 5.56
CA LEU A 195 -7.03 -15.39 4.72
C LEU A 195 -5.87 -14.43 4.98
N HIS A 196 -5.49 -13.67 3.96
CA HIS A 196 -4.32 -12.78 3.99
C HIS A 196 -4.71 -11.34 3.62
N ASP A 197 -4.69 -10.97 2.34
CA ASP A 197 -4.97 -9.60 1.92
C ASP A 197 -6.42 -9.43 1.45
N VAL A 198 -6.88 -8.18 1.45
CA VAL A 198 -8.13 -7.78 0.78
C VAL A 198 -7.94 -6.49 0.00
N THR A 199 -8.58 -6.42 -1.17
CA THR A 199 -8.79 -5.18 -1.90
C THR A 199 -10.21 -5.14 -2.45
N VAL A 200 -10.78 -3.96 -2.61
CA VAL A 200 -12.10 -3.78 -3.24
C VAL A 200 -11.91 -3.12 -4.60
N SER A 201 -12.72 -3.49 -5.59
CA SER A 201 -12.64 -2.87 -6.91
C SER A 201 -12.82 -1.36 -6.82
N PRO A 202 -12.13 -0.58 -7.68
CA PRO A 202 -12.34 0.86 -7.75
C PRO A 202 -13.80 1.25 -7.95
N SER A 203 -14.60 0.44 -8.67
CA SER A 203 -16.04 0.65 -8.82
C SER A 203 -16.88 0.26 -7.60
N GLY A 204 -16.31 -0.44 -6.62
CA GLY A 204 -17.02 -0.98 -5.46
C GLY A 204 -17.91 -2.20 -5.75
N ASP A 205 -17.82 -2.83 -6.93
CA ASP A 205 -18.70 -3.95 -7.34
C ASP A 205 -18.30 -5.32 -6.76
N PHE A 206 -17.01 -5.50 -6.42
CA PHE A 206 -16.50 -6.75 -5.87
C PHE A 206 -15.28 -6.54 -4.99
N ALA A 207 -15.04 -7.49 -4.09
CA ALA A 207 -13.81 -7.59 -3.30
C ALA A 207 -12.99 -8.80 -3.74
N ILE A 208 -11.66 -8.68 -3.67
CA ILE A 208 -10.73 -9.80 -3.81
C ILE A 208 -10.09 -10.04 -2.46
N VAL A 209 -10.14 -11.29 -1.99
CA VAL A 209 -9.49 -11.74 -0.77
C VAL A 209 -8.52 -12.85 -1.13
N THR A 210 -7.30 -12.80 -0.62
CA THR A 210 -6.33 -13.87 -0.85
C THR A 210 -6.27 -14.87 0.30
N THR A 211 -5.97 -16.12 0.00
CA THR A 211 -5.61 -17.13 0.99
C THR A 211 -4.09 -17.25 1.09
N THR A 212 -3.58 -17.80 2.19
CA THR A 212 -2.16 -18.15 2.31
C THR A 212 -2.01 -19.46 3.08
N ASN A 213 -0.86 -20.13 2.92
CA ASN A 213 -0.47 -21.32 3.67
C ASN A 213 -1.44 -22.51 3.51
N LEU A 214 -2.20 -22.58 2.42
CA LEU A 214 -2.95 -23.80 2.10
C LEU A 214 -1.98 -24.93 1.71
N PRO A 215 -2.36 -26.20 1.93
CA PRO A 215 -1.51 -27.31 1.51
C PRO A 215 -1.53 -27.44 0.00
N GLY A 216 -0.35 -27.69 -0.58
CA GLY A 216 -0.18 -27.87 -2.02
C GLY A 216 0.74 -26.81 -2.62
N LEU A 217 0.60 -26.57 -3.92
CA LEU A 217 1.41 -25.60 -4.66
C LEU A 217 0.76 -24.23 -4.80
N ASN A 218 -0.55 -24.14 -4.51
CA ASN A 218 -1.34 -22.97 -4.82
C ASN A 218 -2.06 -22.47 -3.59
N ASP A 219 -2.12 -21.16 -3.49
CA ASP A 219 -3.15 -20.44 -2.73
C ASP A 219 -4.18 -19.88 -3.73
N TYR A 220 -5.12 -19.05 -3.27
CA TYR A 220 -6.21 -18.56 -4.09
C TYR A 220 -6.42 -17.05 -3.95
N ALA A 221 -6.81 -16.42 -5.06
CA ALA A 221 -7.50 -15.14 -5.05
C ALA A 221 -9.01 -15.42 -5.20
N LEU A 222 -9.79 -15.02 -4.19
CA LEU A 222 -11.22 -15.26 -4.06
C LEU A 222 -11.98 -13.97 -4.35
N LYS A 223 -12.97 -14.00 -5.24
CA LYS A 223 -13.77 -12.84 -5.62
C LYS A 223 -15.15 -12.90 -4.99
N TYR A 224 -15.52 -11.87 -4.26
CA TYR A 224 -16.83 -11.72 -3.60
C TYR A 224 -17.60 -10.55 -4.19
N SER A 225 -18.92 -10.70 -4.36
CA SER A 225 -19.79 -9.57 -4.68
C SER A 225 -19.95 -8.67 -3.45
N THR A 226 -19.85 -7.35 -3.62
CA THR A 226 -20.12 -6.39 -2.54
C THR A 226 -21.61 -6.19 -2.25
N ASP A 227 -22.48 -6.56 -3.19
CA ASP A 227 -23.93 -6.44 -3.02
C ASP A 227 -24.54 -7.52 -2.11
N ASN A 228 -24.01 -8.75 -2.20
CA ASN A 228 -24.60 -9.91 -1.54
C ASN A 228 -23.59 -10.83 -0.86
N PHE A 229 -22.31 -10.45 -0.86
CA PHE A 229 -21.21 -11.11 -0.15
C PHE A 229 -20.94 -12.57 -0.54
N LYS A 230 -21.53 -13.03 -1.66
CA LYS A 230 -21.27 -14.37 -2.19
C LYS A 230 -20.01 -14.39 -3.00
N GLU A 231 -19.28 -15.49 -2.88
CA GLU A 231 -18.18 -15.78 -3.80
C GLU A 231 -18.73 -15.95 -5.23
N THR A 232 -18.13 -15.24 -6.18
CA THR A 232 -18.52 -15.22 -7.60
C THR A 232 -17.47 -15.83 -8.52
N GLY A 233 -16.26 -16.07 -8.00
CA GLY A 233 -15.18 -16.70 -8.72
C GLY A 233 -13.93 -16.81 -7.87
N ARG A 234 -12.98 -17.64 -8.30
CA ARG A 234 -11.66 -17.73 -7.70
C ARG A 234 -10.62 -18.16 -8.71
N THR A 235 -9.37 -17.83 -8.45
CA THR A 235 -8.21 -18.21 -9.27
C THR A 235 -7.15 -18.84 -8.39
N ALA A 236 -6.63 -20.00 -8.78
CA ALA A 236 -5.45 -20.58 -8.14
C ALA A 236 -4.21 -19.76 -8.53
N VAL A 237 -3.41 -19.37 -7.54
CA VAL A 237 -2.20 -18.55 -7.68
C VAL A 237 -1.06 -19.20 -6.90
N GLY A 238 0.17 -18.70 -7.03
CA GLY A 238 1.30 -19.19 -6.24
C GLY A 238 1.12 -18.91 -4.74
N SER A 239 1.99 -19.49 -3.92
CA SER A 239 1.89 -19.42 -2.45
C SER A 239 2.21 -18.03 -1.87
N ALA A 240 1.59 -17.73 -0.73
CA ALA A 240 1.63 -16.43 -0.07
C ALA A 240 1.29 -15.24 -1.02
N PRO A 241 0.11 -15.28 -1.66
CA PRO A 241 -0.32 -14.25 -2.58
C PRO A 241 -0.72 -12.95 -1.86
N HIS A 242 -0.19 -11.86 -2.37
CA HIS A 242 -0.59 -10.49 -2.08
C HIS A 242 -1.36 -9.93 -3.26
N VAL A 243 -2.26 -8.99 -3.03
CA VAL A 243 -3.15 -8.49 -4.07
C VAL A 243 -3.06 -6.98 -4.21
N THR A 244 -3.06 -6.52 -5.46
CA THR A 244 -3.16 -5.09 -5.77
C THR A 244 -4.11 -4.91 -6.95
N TYR A 245 -5.11 -4.06 -6.78
CA TYR A 245 -6.02 -3.67 -7.85
C TYR A 245 -6.17 -2.16 -7.94
N LEU A 246 -5.61 -1.59 -8.99
CA LEU A 246 -5.24 -0.17 -9.01
C LEU A 246 -6.27 0.68 -9.73
N ASN A 247 -6.80 0.18 -10.85
CA ASN A 247 -7.88 0.80 -11.59
C ASN A 247 -8.59 -0.22 -12.50
N GLU A 248 -9.80 0.12 -12.93
CA GLU A 248 -10.67 -0.73 -13.76
C GLU A 248 -10.11 -1.07 -15.16
N SER A 249 -9.10 -0.33 -15.64
CA SER A 249 -8.49 -0.54 -16.96
C SER A 249 -7.29 -1.47 -16.92
N LEU A 250 -6.80 -1.82 -15.73
CA LEU A 250 -5.67 -2.74 -15.53
C LEU A 250 -6.17 -4.12 -15.08
N PRO A 251 -5.37 -5.18 -15.28
CA PRO A 251 -5.65 -6.46 -14.66
C PRO A 251 -5.54 -6.37 -13.12
N LEU A 252 -6.14 -7.34 -12.46
CA LEU A 252 -5.84 -7.64 -11.06
C LEU A 252 -4.43 -8.23 -10.99
N TYR A 253 -3.58 -7.70 -10.11
CA TYR A 253 -2.25 -8.23 -9.91
C TYR A 253 -2.19 -9.05 -8.62
N VAL A 254 -1.76 -10.30 -8.74
CA VAL A 254 -1.55 -11.18 -7.58
C VAL A 254 -0.10 -11.62 -7.51
N ILE A 255 0.59 -11.21 -6.44
CA ILE A 255 2.03 -11.33 -6.22
C ILE A 255 2.28 -12.52 -5.30
N SER A 256 2.89 -13.58 -5.79
CA SER A 256 3.20 -14.78 -5.01
C SER A 256 4.61 -14.67 -4.40
N GLN A 257 4.71 -14.61 -3.07
CA GLN A 257 5.95 -14.29 -2.36
C GLN A 257 6.86 -15.50 -2.03
N ASN A 258 6.29 -16.70 -1.90
CA ASN A 258 7.02 -17.84 -1.33
C ASN A 258 6.69 -19.17 -2.02
N SER A 259 6.98 -19.27 -3.31
CA SER A 259 6.72 -20.48 -4.08
C SER A 259 7.79 -20.75 -5.14
N LEU A 260 7.84 -22.00 -5.62
CA LEU A 260 8.56 -22.31 -6.87
C LEU A 260 8.00 -21.54 -8.08
N LEU A 261 6.84 -20.90 -7.91
CA LEU A 261 6.11 -20.10 -8.88
C LEU A 261 6.15 -18.60 -8.53
N ASP A 262 7.17 -18.12 -7.82
CA ASP A 262 7.33 -16.69 -7.52
C ASP A 262 7.13 -15.84 -8.77
N SER A 263 5.99 -15.16 -8.80
CA SER A 263 5.46 -14.52 -9.98
C SER A 263 4.44 -13.46 -9.63
N ILE A 264 4.18 -12.59 -10.61
CA ILE A 264 3.01 -11.72 -10.61
C ILE A 264 2.04 -12.28 -11.65
N SER A 265 0.88 -12.72 -11.19
CA SER A 265 -0.22 -13.15 -12.03
C SER A 265 -1.08 -11.95 -12.41
N LEU A 266 -1.32 -11.76 -13.71
CA LEU A 266 -2.21 -10.74 -14.28
C LEU A 266 -3.54 -11.43 -14.55
N ILE A 267 -4.55 -11.11 -13.76
CA ILE A 267 -5.85 -11.77 -13.77
C ILE A 267 -6.87 -10.81 -14.35
N ASP A 268 -7.71 -11.28 -15.27
CA ASP A 268 -8.90 -10.53 -15.68
C ASP A 268 -9.88 -10.51 -14.50
N PRO A 269 -10.17 -9.34 -13.90
CA PRO A 269 -11.01 -9.27 -12.72
C PRO A 269 -12.47 -9.68 -13.00
N LYS A 270 -12.93 -9.68 -14.26
CA LYS A 270 -14.30 -10.07 -14.62
C LYS A 270 -14.45 -11.58 -14.69
N THR A 271 -13.50 -12.26 -15.32
CA THR A 271 -13.57 -13.72 -15.54
C THR A 271 -12.80 -14.53 -14.51
N MET A 272 -11.91 -13.89 -13.73
CA MET A 272 -10.93 -14.54 -12.85
C MET A 272 -9.98 -15.51 -13.59
N GLU A 273 -9.73 -15.26 -14.88
CA GLU A 273 -8.77 -16.00 -15.69
C GLU A 273 -7.39 -15.32 -15.66
N ILE A 274 -6.32 -16.11 -15.50
CA ILE A 274 -4.95 -15.62 -15.64
C ILE A 274 -4.68 -15.31 -17.11
N GLN A 275 -4.46 -14.04 -17.42
CA GLN A 275 -4.07 -13.56 -18.76
C GLN A 275 -2.58 -13.79 -19.01
N SER A 276 -1.76 -13.60 -17.97
CA SER A 276 -0.30 -13.79 -18.02
C SER A 276 0.24 -14.05 -16.61
N SER A 277 1.39 -14.72 -16.52
CA SER A 277 2.17 -14.85 -15.28
C SER A 277 3.61 -14.45 -15.56
N ILE A 278 4.15 -13.57 -14.73
CA ILE A 278 5.50 -13.00 -14.91
C ILE A 278 6.42 -13.67 -13.90
N PRO A 279 7.29 -14.61 -14.32
CA PRO A 279 8.14 -15.36 -13.41
C PRO A 279 9.39 -14.57 -13.01
N GLY A 280 10.13 -15.13 -12.04
CA GLY A 280 11.49 -14.67 -11.71
C GLY A 280 11.53 -13.50 -10.72
N LEU A 281 10.42 -13.29 -10.02
CA LEU A 281 10.27 -12.24 -9.02
C LEU A 281 10.34 -12.82 -7.61
N GLN A 282 11.44 -13.53 -7.34
CA GLN A 282 11.64 -14.20 -6.07
C GLN A 282 11.56 -13.19 -4.93
N GLY A 283 10.62 -13.45 -4.01
CA GLY A 283 10.41 -12.61 -2.84
C GLY A 283 9.63 -11.32 -3.06
N ALA A 284 9.05 -11.12 -4.25
CA ALA A 284 8.12 -10.02 -4.48
C ALA A 284 6.99 -10.05 -3.45
N HIS A 285 6.64 -8.88 -2.93
CA HIS A 285 5.68 -8.77 -1.83
C HIS A 285 4.52 -7.83 -2.19
N MET A 286 4.75 -6.52 -2.16
CA MET A 286 3.70 -5.51 -2.41
C MET A 286 4.01 -4.70 -3.66
N MET A 287 2.98 -4.19 -4.33
CA MET A 287 3.11 -3.31 -5.50
C MET A 287 2.32 -2.01 -5.31
N VAL A 288 2.90 -0.89 -5.71
CA VAL A 288 2.24 0.42 -5.68
C VAL A 288 2.58 1.26 -6.91
N GLY A 289 1.72 2.21 -7.27
CA GLY A 289 1.96 3.12 -8.39
C GLY A 289 0.66 3.76 -8.91
N PRO A 290 0.70 4.36 -10.10
CA PRO A 290 1.88 4.48 -10.95
C PRO A 290 2.84 5.58 -10.46
N GLY A 291 4.09 5.54 -10.92
CA GLY A 291 4.99 6.69 -10.89
C GLY A 291 4.50 7.83 -11.81
N LEU A 292 5.30 8.89 -11.94
CA LEU A 292 4.96 10.03 -12.79
C LEU A 292 4.81 9.69 -14.28
N ASP A 293 5.45 8.63 -14.76
CA ASP A 293 5.33 8.17 -16.14
C ASP A 293 3.95 7.55 -16.46
N GLY A 294 3.16 7.26 -15.43
CA GLY A 294 1.83 6.65 -15.55
C GLY A 294 1.84 5.15 -15.86
N THR A 295 3.01 4.52 -15.99
CA THR A 295 3.15 3.13 -16.45
C THR A 295 4.00 2.25 -15.56
N THR A 296 4.94 2.84 -14.82
CA THR A 296 5.80 2.14 -13.87
C THR A 296 5.11 2.02 -12.52
N TYR A 297 5.10 0.80 -12.00
CA TYR A 297 4.73 0.47 -10.62
C TYR A 297 5.97 -0.04 -9.90
N TYR A 298 5.95 0.02 -8.58
CA TYR A 298 7.09 -0.30 -7.73
C TYR A 298 6.75 -1.48 -6.85
N VAL A 299 7.60 -2.50 -6.90
CA VAL A 299 7.38 -3.75 -6.20
C VAL A 299 8.49 -3.99 -5.19
N THR A 300 8.12 -4.34 -3.95
CA THR A 300 9.09 -4.65 -2.89
C THR A 300 9.54 -6.10 -2.94
N ASN A 301 10.77 -6.36 -2.50
CA ASN A 301 11.34 -7.71 -2.37
C ASN A 301 11.72 -8.01 -0.92
N LEU A 302 10.84 -8.66 -0.19
CA LEU A 302 10.98 -8.83 1.26
C LEU A 302 12.10 -9.81 1.69
N PRO A 303 12.19 -11.04 1.15
CA PRO A 303 13.16 -12.05 1.59
C PRO A 303 14.62 -11.73 1.27
N SER A 304 14.90 -10.80 0.35
CA SER A 304 16.25 -10.60 -0.18
C SER A 304 17.21 -9.83 0.75
N GLY A 305 16.76 -9.43 1.94
CA GLY A 305 17.58 -8.67 2.88
C GLY A 305 18.02 -7.31 2.33
N GLY A 306 17.30 -6.78 1.35
CA GLY A 306 17.52 -5.47 0.74
C GLY A 306 18.28 -5.48 -0.58
N VAL A 307 18.91 -6.58 -0.99
CA VAL A 307 19.48 -6.69 -2.34
C VAL A 307 18.34 -6.83 -3.36
N ASN A 308 18.30 -6.00 -4.40
CA ASN A 308 17.15 -5.88 -5.30
C ASN A 308 15.82 -5.68 -4.52
N GLY A 309 15.89 -4.94 -3.40
CA GLY A 309 14.79 -4.76 -2.45
C GLY A 309 13.59 -4.00 -3.01
N LEU A 310 13.76 -3.28 -4.11
CA LEU A 310 12.72 -2.52 -4.80
C LEU A 310 13.00 -2.51 -6.30
N PHE A 311 11.98 -2.78 -7.12
CA PHE A 311 12.12 -2.76 -8.57
C PHE A 311 10.91 -2.17 -9.28
N GLY A 312 11.16 -1.56 -10.44
CA GLY A 312 10.12 -1.07 -11.33
C GLY A 312 9.44 -2.21 -12.10
N PHE A 313 8.14 -2.06 -12.32
CA PHE A 313 7.28 -2.96 -13.05
C PHE A 313 6.51 -2.16 -14.10
N ASP A 314 6.74 -2.49 -15.37
CA ASP A 314 6.06 -1.85 -16.49
C ASP A 314 4.72 -2.54 -16.73
N THR A 315 3.63 -1.85 -16.41
CA THR A 315 2.27 -2.39 -16.56
C THR A 315 1.80 -2.50 -18.00
N ILE A 316 2.34 -1.69 -18.92
CA ILE A 316 2.00 -1.76 -20.34
C ILE A 316 2.63 -2.99 -20.98
N ARG A 317 3.88 -3.28 -20.62
CA ARG A 317 4.61 -4.45 -21.11
C ARG A 317 4.31 -5.71 -20.30
N GLY A 318 3.78 -5.57 -19.08
CA GLY A 318 3.59 -6.68 -18.17
C GLY A 318 4.91 -7.37 -17.85
N GLN A 319 5.93 -6.60 -17.45
CA GLN A 319 7.24 -7.16 -17.12
C GLN A 319 7.99 -6.28 -16.12
N VAL A 320 8.99 -6.89 -15.47
CA VAL A 320 9.96 -6.18 -14.63
C VAL A 320 10.82 -5.27 -15.48
N ASP A 321 10.96 -4.01 -15.06
CA ASP A 321 12.00 -3.13 -15.57
C ASP A 321 13.29 -3.35 -14.77
N TYR A 322 14.16 -4.22 -15.29
CA TYR A 322 15.45 -4.51 -14.67
C TYR A 322 16.41 -3.31 -14.63
N THR A 323 16.14 -2.24 -15.39
CA THR A 323 16.90 -0.98 -15.28
C THR A 323 16.48 -0.14 -14.08
N ALA A 324 15.30 -0.44 -13.51
CA ALA A 324 14.69 0.23 -12.37
C ALA A 324 14.80 -0.58 -11.07
N VAL A 325 15.74 -1.52 -10.99
CA VAL A 325 16.02 -2.29 -9.76
C VAL A 325 16.98 -1.50 -8.86
N THR A 326 16.71 -1.50 -7.56
CA THR A 326 17.56 -0.86 -6.57
C THR A 326 17.67 -1.69 -5.30
N ASP A 327 18.85 -1.64 -4.68
CA ASP A 327 19.07 -2.20 -3.35
C ASP A 327 18.45 -1.25 -2.33
N THR A 328 17.76 -1.78 -1.32
CA THR A 328 17.24 -0.99 -0.22
C THR A 328 18.29 -0.88 0.89
N VAL A 329 18.31 0.27 1.56
CA VAL A 329 19.30 0.56 2.61
C VAL A 329 19.16 -0.36 3.82
N TYR A 330 17.93 -0.77 4.12
CA TYR A 330 17.59 -1.66 5.23
C TYR A 330 16.97 -2.96 4.72
N THR A 331 17.06 -3.98 5.56
CA THR A 331 16.54 -5.32 5.28
C THR A 331 15.00 -5.34 5.35
N VAL A 332 14.40 -6.43 4.88
CA VAL A 332 12.95 -6.68 4.96
C VAL A 332 12.10 -5.51 4.42
N PRO A 333 12.38 -5.00 3.20
CA PRO A 333 11.52 -3.98 2.60
C PRO A 333 10.12 -4.58 2.42
N HIS A 334 9.14 -4.00 3.10
CA HIS A 334 7.83 -4.63 3.30
C HIS A 334 6.77 -3.96 2.42
N ASN A 335 5.97 -3.05 2.99
CA ASN A 335 4.95 -2.31 2.26
C ASN A 335 5.50 -0.98 1.75
N VAL A 336 4.89 -0.47 0.68
CA VAL A 336 5.33 0.72 -0.04
C VAL A 336 4.14 1.61 -0.38
N ALA A 337 4.30 2.92 -0.26
CA ALA A 337 3.32 3.93 -0.69
C ALA A 337 3.99 4.97 -1.59
N VAL A 338 3.20 5.58 -2.48
CA VAL A 338 3.61 6.67 -3.37
C VAL A 338 3.00 7.96 -2.84
N SER A 339 3.74 9.07 -2.81
CA SER A 339 3.15 10.38 -2.47
C SER A 339 2.05 10.77 -3.46
N GLY A 340 1.09 11.62 -3.06
CA GLY A 340 0.01 12.06 -3.93
C GLY A 340 0.50 12.80 -5.19
N ASP A 341 1.64 13.48 -5.09
CA ASP A 341 2.31 14.10 -6.25
C ASP A 341 3.11 13.10 -7.13
N ARG A 342 3.18 11.83 -6.71
CA ARG A 342 3.90 10.71 -7.32
C ARG A 342 5.40 10.91 -7.49
N ARG A 343 6.00 11.81 -6.71
CA ARG A 343 7.43 12.14 -6.78
C ARG A 343 8.28 11.34 -5.79
N LYS A 344 7.66 10.79 -4.74
CA LYS A 344 8.35 10.02 -3.71
C LYS A 344 7.72 8.64 -3.52
N LEU A 345 8.56 7.68 -3.14
CA LEU A 345 8.13 6.43 -2.52
C LEU A 345 8.54 6.41 -1.06
N TYR A 346 7.68 5.83 -0.23
CA TYR A 346 7.94 5.54 1.17
C TYR A 346 7.88 4.03 1.34
N LEU A 347 8.93 3.47 1.93
CA LEU A 347 9.10 2.04 2.05
C LEU A 347 9.32 1.69 3.51
N THR A 348 8.43 0.87 4.05
CA THR A 348 8.57 0.31 5.39
C THR A 348 9.59 -0.82 5.40
N HIS A 349 10.30 -0.96 6.52
CA HIS A 349 11.19 -2.09 6.78
C HIS A 349 10.68 -2.82 8.02
N SER A 350 10.11 -4.01 7.85
CA SER A 350 9.46 -4.70 8.96
C SER A 350 10.42 -5.54 9.80
N GLY A 351 9.92 -6.16 10.87
CA GLY A 351 10.70 -6.97 11.80
C GLY A 351 11.43 -6.11 12.84
N PRO A 352 12.76 -6.28 13.03
CA PRO A 352 13.51 -5.57 14.07
C PRO A 352 13.88 -4.13 13.71
N ASN A 353 13.50 -3.66 12.51
CA ASN A 353 13.84 -2.35 11.99
C ASN A 353 12.95 -1.25 12.59
N VAL A 354 13.42 -0.01 12.52
CA VAL A 354 12.71 1.21 12.97
C VAL A 354 12.59 2.26 11.85
N GLU A 355 12.95 1.88 10.63
CA GLU A 355 13.18 2.81 9.52
C GLU A 355 12.07 2.76 8.47
N VAL A 356 11.72 3.95 7.98
CA VAL A 356 10.99 4.14 6.71
C VAL A 356 11.94 4.82 5.74
N SER A 357 12.27 4.17 4.63
CA SER A 357 13.14 4.76 3.61
C SER A 357 12.32 5.57 2.60
N VAL A 358 12.85 6.73 2.20
CA VAL A 358 12.22 7.64 1.25
C VAL A 358 13.05 7.68 -0.03
N TRP A 359 12.39 7.56 -1.18
CA TRP A 359 13.02 7.45 -2.49
C TRP A 359 12.42 8.47 -3.46
N ASP A 360 13.24 9.08 -4.31
CA ASP A 360 12.82 9.91 -5.43
C ASP A 360 12.47 9.03 -6.62
N VAL A 361 11.27 9.25 -7.16
CA VAL A 361 10.75 8.62 -8.37
C VAL A 361 10.23 9.66 -9.37
N SER A 362 10.67 10.91 -9.23
CA SER A 362 10.21 12.01 -10.07
C SER A 362 10.82 12.04 -11.48
N ASN A 363 11.79 11.17 -11.77
CA ASN A 363 12.41 11.11 -13.09
C ASN A 363 11.62 10.23 -14.06
N VAL A 364 10.74 10.85 -14.86
CA VAL A 364 9.92 10.18 -15.88
C VAL A 364 10.71 9.43 -16.96
N PHE A 365 12.01 9.73 -17.15
CA PHE A 365 12.86 9.08 -18.14
C PHE A 365 13.70 7.93 -17.56
N ASN A 366 13.77 7.85 -16.24
CA ASN A 366 14.46 6.80 -15.53
C ASN A 366 13.64 6.41 -14.30
N PRO A 367 12.78 5.39 -14.42
CA PRO A 367 11.90 5.00 -13.33
C PRO A 367 12.63 4.42 -12.11
N ARG A 368 13.96 4.22 -12.20
CA ARG A 368 14.76 3.70 -11.08
C ARG A 368 14.66 4.61 -9.85
N PRO A 369 14.15 4.09 -8.71
CA PRO A 369 14.11 4.86 -7.47
C PRO A 369 15.50 5.28 -7.00
N SER A 370 15.66 6.55 -6.63
CA SER A 370 16.89 7.08 -6.05
C SER A 370 16.69 7.33 -4.56
N PHE A 371 17.52 6.73 -3.71
CA PHE A 371 17.42 6.94 -2.26
C PHE A 371 17.57 8.43 -1.92
N LEU A 372 16.65 8.96 -1.12
CA LEU A 372 16.69 10.34 -0.62
C LEU A 372 17.18 10.38 0.82
N ARG A 373 16.46 9.72 1.72
CA ARG A 373 16.71 9.76 3.16
C ARG A 373 15.99 8.62 3.89
N VAL A 374 16.23 8.56 5.19
CA VAL A 374 15.50 7.70 6.11
C VAL A 374 14.73 8.57 7.11
N ILE A 375 13.53 8.11 7.46
CA ILE A 375 12.77 8.57 8.60
C ILE A 375 12.94 7.51 9.70
N ILE A 376 13.41 7.94 10.87
CA ILE A 376 13.45 7.08 12.05
C ILE A 376 12.08 7.18 12.72
N ALA A 377 11.34 6.09 12.66
CA ALA A 377 10.01 6.00 13.23
C ALA A 377 10.05 5.21 14.55
N GLU A 378 9.36 4.08 14.63
CA GLU A 378 9.40 3.17 15.78
C GLU A 378 9.51 1.71 15.31
N LEU A 379 9.56 0.76 16.24
CA LEU A 379 9.80 -0.66 15.94
C LEU A 379 8.73 -1.23 15.02
N ASN A 380 9.22 -1.94 14.00
CA ASN A 380 8.43 -2.73 13.06
C ASN A 380 7.38 -1.88 12.31
N PRO A 381 7.81 -0.86 11.54
CA PRO A 381 6.91 -0.19 10.60
C PRO A 381 6.38 -1.23 9.60
N TYR A 382 5.06 -1.30 9.46
CA TYR A 382 4.38 -2.37 8.77
C TYR A 382 3.46 -1.85 7.66
N GLY A 383 2.18 -1.58 7.95
CA GLY A 383 1.26 -1.02 6.97
C GLY A 383 1.59 0.45 6.71
N ILE A 384 1.43 0.85 5.45
CA ILE A 384 1.68 2.21 5.00
C ILE A 384 0.65 2.59 3.96
N GLU A 385 0.16 3.82 4.03
CA GLU A 385 -0.83 4.34 3.09
C GLU A 385 -0.57 5.82 2.82
N ASN A 386 -0.81 6.24 1.59
CA ASN A 386 -0.83 7.65 1.22
C ASN A 386 -2.25 8.19 1.29
N PHE A 387 -2.41 9.42 1.77
CA PHE A 387 -3.69 10.08 1.70
C PHE A 387 -3.53 11.59 1.53
N GLN A 388 -4.53 12.20 0.92
CA GLN A 388 -4.61 13.63 0.71
C GLN A 388 -5.86 14.20 1.37
N THR A 389 -5.72 15.35 2.03
CA THR A 389 -6.84 16.05 2.67
C THR A 389 -6.69 17.55 2.54
N SER A 390 -7.81 18.28 2.48
CA SER A 390 -7.81 19.74 2.55
C SER A 390 -7.33 20.25 3.91
N GLU A 391 -7.49 19.44 4.95
CA GLU A 391 -7.13 19.85 6.30
C GLU A 391 -5.64 19.74 6.51
N LYS A 392 -5.06 20.79 7.10
CA LYS A 392 -3.69 20.74 7.54
C LYS A 392 -3.63 20.05 8.88
N ILE A 393 -3.05 18.85 8.91
CA ILE A 393 -2.69 18.17 10.16
C ILE A 393 -1.52 18.94 10.77
N CYS A 394 -1.83 19.77 11.77
CA CYS A 394 -0.82 20.49 12.51
C CYS A 394 -0.05 19.52 13.42
N CYS A 395 1.24 19.82 13.65
CA CYS A 395 1.98 19.19 14.72
C CYS A 395 1.17 19.34 16.01
N ALA A 396 0.84 18.23 16.67
CA ALA A 396 0.35 18.30 18.03
C ALA A 396 1.36 19.16 18.80
N ASP A 397 0.90 20.29 19.34
CA ASP A 397 1.76 21.20 20.09
C ASP A 397 2.60 20.36 21.05
N SER A 398 3.92 20.50 20.97
CA SER A 398 4.88 19.73 21.79
C SER A 398 4.72 19.94 23.30
N GLU A 399 3.64 20.60 23.74
CA GLU A 399 3.37 21.07 25.09
C GLU A 399 2.84 20.00 26.06
N SER A 400 2.64 18.74 25.65
CA SER A 400 2.21 17.68 26.59
C SER A 400 3.22 16.56 26.85
N GLN A 401 4.48 16.68 26.40
CA GLN A 401 5.56 15.75 26.80
C GLN A 401 6.46 16.26 27.95
N GLU A 402 6.06 17.31 28.69
CA GLU A 402 6.70 17.66 29.98
C GLU A 402 6.29 16.77 31.17
N GLY A 403 5.95 15.50 30.90
CA GLY A 403 5.69 14.49 31.92
C GLY A 403 6.92 13.59 32.13
N ASP A 404 7.61 13.77 33.26
CA ASP A 404 8.80 13.04 33.74
C ASP A 404 10.16 13.49 33.16
N GLY A 405 10.62 14.65 33.65
CA GLY A 405 12.01 15.08 33.59
C GLY A 405 12.96 14.27 34.48
N SER A 406 13.13 12.97 34.26
CA SER A 406 14.21 12.17 34.88
C SER A 406 15.12 11.42 33.90
N GLY A 407 14.84 11.47 32.59
CA GLY A 407 15.63 10.75 31.57
C GLY A 407 16.78 11.53 30.92
N ALA A 408 16.63 12.84 30.72
CA ALA A 408 17.55 13.62 29.87
C ALA A 408 18.84 14.11 30.56
N GLU A 409 18.88 14.17 31.90
CA GLU A 409 20.12 14.54 32.62
C GLU A 409 21.16 13.40 32.67
N ARG A 410 20.79 12.15 32.37
CA ARG A 410 21.73 11.02 32.40
C ARG A 410 22.62 10.87 31.15
N LEU A 411 22.30 11.51 30.04
CA LEU A 411 23.12 11.45 28.82
C LEU A 411 24.17 12.57 28.74
N LEU A 412 24.00 13.68 29.48
CA LEU A 412 24.99 14.75 29.56
C LEU A 412 26.05 14.55 30.67
N LEU A 413 25.83 13.61 31.59
CA LEU A 413 26.81 13.29 32.64
C LEU A 413 27.93 12.33 32.18
N ASN A 414 27.77 11.62 31.06
CA ASN A 414 28.80 10.69 30.55
C ASN A 414 29.83 11.32 29.60
N SER A 415 29.54 12.48 29.01
CA SER A 415 30.50 13.19 28.13
C SER A 415 31.54 14.00 28.92
N TRP A 416 31.27 14.38 30.17
CA TRP A 416 32.26 15.03 31.04
C TRP A 416 33.25 14.05 31.70
N VAL A 417 32.83 12.79 31.93
CA VAL A 417 33.70 11.75 32.52
C VAL A 417 34.77 11.29 31.51
N LEU A 418 34.45 11.27 30.20
CA LEU A 418 35.43 10.95 29.15
C LEU A 418 36.43 12.09 28.89
N LEU A 419 36.05 13.35 29.11
CA LEU A 419 36.97 14.49 28.98
C LEU A 419 37.99 14.56 30.14
N LEU A 420 37.60 14.11 31.35
CA LEU A 420 38.47 14.08 32.53
C LEU A 420 39.49 12.93 32.51
N VAL A 421 39.17 11.80 31.87
CA VAL A 421 40.12 10.68 31.72
C VAL A 421 41.22 11.01 30.69
N TRP A 422 40.95 11.85 29.69
CA TRP A 422 41.97 12.27 28.73
C TRP A 422 42.98 13.29 29.30
N LEU A 423 42.57 14.11 30.28
CA LEU A 423 43.46 15.12 30.89
C LEU A 423 44.44 14.55 31.93
N VAL A 424 44.19 13.36 32.48
CA VAL A 424 45.09 12.73 33.46
C VAL A 424 46.19 11.87 32.81
N VAL A 425 46.03 11.45 31.55
CA VAL A 425 47.03 10.61 30.84
C VAL A 425 48.12 11.45 30.14
N VAL A 426 47.95 12.77 30.04
CA VAL A 426 48.95 13.66 29.39
C VAL A 426 49.96 14.27 30.38
N PHE A 427 49.79 14.04 31.68
CA PHE A 427 50.75 14.45 32.70
C PHE A 427 51.05 13.31 33.69
N TYR A 428 51.64 12.23 33.18
CA TYR A 428 52.55 11.34 33.93
C TYR A 428 53.52 10.64 32.98
#